data_AF-A0A146M9D2-F1
#
_entry.id   AF-A0A146M9D2-F1
#
_cell.length_a   1.000
_cell.length_b   1.000
_cell.length_c   1.000
_cell.angle_alpha   90.00
_cell.angle_beta   90.00
_cell.angle_gamma   90.00
#
_symmetry.space_group_name_H-M   'P 1'
#
loop_
_entity.id
_entity.type
_entity.pdbx_description
1 polymer ?
#
loop_
_entity_poly.entity_id
_entity_poly.type
_entity_poly.pdbx_seq_one_letter_code
_entity_poly.pdbx_strand_id
1 'polypeptide(L)'
;MLEISMVISSGNFSRVLMNKSPGKMAHSGWITTVNRILRLYVSTKEPTPKLKFLVEFIMKVYVPCWFNIKVAPSCTKGALHLFGMIEKCSFLPKKYREIVHEVLQRNAFFAHPENIILAMLHNERQEIRQMGVRKVLEARNAGQKEEIRKFENPRLNFRANDYVDMNSWTEVLETQFVPLT
;
A
#
# COMPACT_ATOMS: atom_id res chain seq x y z
N MET A 1 1.73 -18.41 0.82
CA MET A 1 1.69 -17.30 -0.16
C MET A 1 2.74 -17.47 -1.23
N LEU A 2 4.05 -17.46 -0.92
CA LEU A 2 5.12 -17.56 -1.93
C LEU A 2 4.96 -18.76 -2.88
N GLU A 3 4.95 -19.99 -2.35
CA GLU A 3 4.75 -21.26 -3.11
C GLU A 3 3.62 -21.14 -4.15
N ILE A 4 2.42 -20.77 -3.71
CA ILE A 4 1.24 -20.69 -4.59
C ILE A 4 1.27 -19.50 -5.55
N SER A 5 1.92 -18.40 -5.17
CA SER A 5 2.08 -17.24 -6.06
C SER A 5 3.03 -17.57 -7.21
N MET A 6 4.16 -18.24 -6.92
CA MET A 6 5.09 -18.69 -7.96
C MET A 6 4.42 -19.66 -8.94
N VAL A 7 3.62 -20.59 -8.43
CA VAL A 7 2.84 -21.57 -9.24
C VAL A 7 1.81 -20.88 -10.13
N ILE A 8 1.13 -19.85 -9.64
CA ILE A 8 0.18 -19.08 -10.46
C ILE A 8 0.90 -18.22 -11.49
N SER A 9 2.06 -17.64 -11.15
CA SER A 9 2.91 -16.91 -12.11
C SER A 9 3.51 -17.80 -13.20
N SER A 10 3.81 -19.07 -12.91
CA SER A 10 4.37 -20.02 -13.89
C SER A 10 3.30 -20.76 -14.70
N GLY A 11 2.03 -20.72 -14.27
CA GLY A 11 0.92 -21.45 -14.90
C GLY A 11 0.97 -22.97 -14.75
N ASN A 12 1.94 -23.52 -14.00
CA ASN A 12 2.16 -24.96 -13.90
C ASN A 12 1.58 -25.54 -12.59
N PHE A 13 0.35 -26.06 -12.67
CA PHE A 13 -0.41 -26.56 -11.52
C PHE A 13 -0.16 -28.06 -11.28
N SER A 14 0.65 -28.41 -10.28
CA SER A 14 0.84 -29.83 -9.92
C SER A 14 -0.43 -30.42 -9.27
N ARG A 15 -0.73 -31.69 -9.56
CA ARG A 15 -1.91 -32.39 -9.01
C ARG A 15 -1.93 -32.44 -7.48
N VAL A 16 -0.74 -32.46 -6.85
CA VAL A 16 -0.58 -32.37 -5.40
C VAL A 16 -1.04 -31.01 -4.87
N LEU A 17 -0.73 -29.91 -5.57
CA LEU A 17 -1.13 -28.56 -5.17
C LEU A 17 -2.64 -28.32 -5.35
N MET A 18 -3.25 -28.83 -6.43
CA MET A 18 -4.70 -28.75 -6.64
C MET A 18 -5.50 -29.43 -5.51
N ASN A 19 -4.95 -30.51 -4.95
CA ASN A 19 -5.56 -31.28 -3.86
C ASN A 19 -5.17 -30.77 -2.45
N LYS A 20 -4.29 -29.76 -2.33
CA LYS A 20 -3.73 -29.29 -1.05
C LYS A 20 -4.75 -28.39 -0.33
N SER A 21 -5.49 -29.00 0.61
CA SER A 21 -6.53 -28.34 1.42
C SER A 21 -6.10 -26.97 1.98
N PRO A 22 -6.99 -25.96 1.98
CA PRO A 22 -6.69 -24.62 2.49
C PRO A 22 -6.54 -24.50 4.01
N GLY A 23 -6.78 -25.58 4.77
CA GLY A 23 -6.69 -25.59 6.22
C GLY A 23 -7.86 -24.89 6.94
N LYS A 24 -7.80 -24.88 8.28
CA LYS A 24 -8.81 -24.23 9.14
C LYS A 24 -8.86 -22.72 8.87
N MET A 25 -10.06 -22.16 8.87
CA MET A 25 -10.26 -20.72 8.69
C MET A 25 -10.01 -20.01 10.03
N ALA A 26 -8.98 -19.17 10.10
CA ALA A 26 -8.86 -18.16 11.14
C ALA A 26 -9.52 -16.87 10.65
N HIS A 27 -10.37 -16.25 11.47
CA HIS A 27 -11.06 -14.99 11.13
C HIS A 27 -10.10 -13.79 11.02
N SER A 28 -8.93 -13.86 11.66
CA SER A 28 -7.92 -12.81 11.70
C SER A 28 -6.81 -13.04 10.65
N GLY A 29 -6.91 -12.34 9.52
CA GLY A 29 -5.77 -12.12 8.62
C GLY A 29 -6.10 -12.15 7.13
N TRP A 30 -5.84 -11.02 6.44
CA TRP A 30 -6.02 -10.91 4.99
C TRP A 30 -5.17 -11.93 4.20
N ILE A 31 -4.02 -12.31 4.75
CA ILE A 31 -3.15 -13.39 4.24
C ILE A 31 -3.92 -14.71 4.13
N THR A 32 -4.79 -15.04 5.09
CA THR A 32 -5.61 -16.26 5.08
C THR A 32 -6.61 -16.21 3.93
N THR A 33 -7.34 -15.10 3.78
CA THR A 33 -8.28 -14.86 2.68
C THR A 33 -7.59 -14.96 1.31
N VAL A 34 -6.45 -14.30 1.15
CA VAL A 34 -5.66 -14.32 -0.08
C VAL A 34 -5.18 -15.73 -0.43
N ASN A 35 -4.56 -16.45 0.51
CA ASN A 35 -4.15 -17.84 0.26
C ASN A 35 -5.33 -18.75 -0.11
N ARG A 36 -6.53 -18.52 0.46
CA ARG A 36 -7.74 -19.28 0.14
C ARG A 36 -8.27 -18.97 -1.27
N ILE A 37 -8.28 -17.71 -1.70
CA ILE A 37 -8.67 -17.32 -3.07
C ILE A 37 -7.70 -17.93 -4.09
N LEU A 38 -6.39 -17.83 -3.85
CA LEU A 38 -5.38 -18.43 -4.74
C LEU A 38 -5.52 -19.97 -4.80
N ARG A 39 -5.79 -20.65 -3.68
CA ARG A 39 -6.06 -22.10 -3.66
C ARG A 39 -7.32 -22.46 -4.42
N LEU A 40 -8.41 -21.73 -4.20
CA LEU A 40 -9.68 -21.93 -4.90
C LEU A 40 -9.49 -21.85 -6.42
N TYR A 41 -8.70 -20.87 -6.89
CA TYR A 41 -8.34 -20.75 -8.30
C TYR A 41 -7.59 -21.98 -8.82
N VAL A 42 -6.52 -22.42 -8.14
CA VAL A 42 -5.72 -23.60 -8.54
C VAL A 42 -6.53 -24.89 -8.52
N SER A 43 -7.50 -25.04 -7.61
CA SER A 43 -8.37 -26.22 -7.53
C SER A 43 -9.58 -26.17 -8.47
N THR A 44 -9.87 -25.04 -9.14
CA THR A 44 -11.03 -24.89 -10.03
C THR A 44 -10.61 -25.09 -11.48
N LYS A 45 -11.09 -26.17 -12.12
CA LYS A 45 -10.79 -26.50 -13.53
C LYS A 45 -11.13 -25.35 -14.49
N GLU A 46 -12.28 -24.71 -14.29
CA GLU A 46 -12.80 -23.62 -15.13
C GLU A 46 -13.17 -22.40 -14.27
N PRO A 47 -12.19 -21.56 -13.87
CA PRO A 47 -12.42 -20.49 -12.93
C PRO A 47 -13.22 -19.34 -13.56
N THR A 48 -14.23 -18.87 -12.83
CA THR A 48 -15.12 -17.80 -13.29
C THR A 48 -14.36 -16.50 -13.59
N PRO A 49 -14.87 -15.61 -14.47
CA PRO A 49 -14.23 -14.31 -14.75
C PRO A 49 -13.99 -13.47 -13.48
N LYS A 50 -14.92 -13.53 -12.51
CA LYS A 50 -14.77 -12.86 -11.20
C LYS A 50 -13.60 -13.43 -10.39
N LEU A 51 -13.42 -14.76 -10.38
CA LEU A 51 -12.30 -15.39 -9.68
C LEU A 51 -10.97 -15.08 -10.36
N LYS A 52 -10.91 -15.12 -11.70
CA LYS A 52 -9.73 -14.72 -12.48
C LYS A 52 -9.31 -13.28 -12.16
N PHE A 53 -10.26 -12.34 -12.14
CA PHE A 53 -10.00 -10.93 -11.80
C PHE A 53 -9.48 -10.73 -10.37
N LEU A 54 -10.04 -11.44 -9.37
CA LEU A 54 -9.55 -11.39 -7.99
C LEU A 54 -8.11 -11.92 -7.87
N VAL A 55 -7.80 -13.02 -8.57
CA VAL A 55 -6.44 -13.60 -8.60
C VAL A 55 -5.47 -12.65 -9.29
N GLU A 56 -5.86 -12.05 -10.40
CA GLU A 56 -5.06 -11.04 -11.10
C GLU A 56 -4.74 -9.84 -10.19
N PHE A 57 -5.73 -9.30 -9.48
CA PHE A 57 -5.51 -8.22 -8.50
C PHE A 57 -4.57 -8.65 -7.36
N ILE A 58 -4.75 -9.85 -6.81
CA ILE A 58 -3.87 -10.39 -5.78
C ILE A 58 -2.42 -10.49 -6.29
N MET A 59 -2.23 -11.01 -7.50
CA MET A 59 -0.91 -11.26 -8.08
C MET A 59 -0.22 -9.98 -8.56
N LYS A 60 -0.96 -8.99 -9.08
CA LYS A 60 -0.41 -7.71 -9.56
C LYS A 60 -0.21 -6.66 -8.45
N VAL A 61 -1.06 -6.65 -7.42
CA VAL A 61 -1.04 -5.64 -6.34
C VAL A 61 -0.62 -6.26 -5.02
N TYR A 62 -1.46 -7.11 -4.43
CA TYR A 62 -1.34 -7.51 -3.03
C TYR A 62 -0.03 -8.25 -2.74
N VAL A 63 0.30 -9.25 -3.56
CA VAL A 63 1.49 -10.09 -3.39
C VAL A 63 2.77 -9.24 -3.50
N PRO A 64 3.01 -8.45 -4.57
CA PRO A 64 4.15 -7.54 -4.64
C PRO A 64 4.22 -6.53 -3.48
N CYS A 65 3.11 -5.86 -3.14
CA CYS A 65 3.10 -4.90 -2.03
C CYS A 65 3.43 -5.56 -0.68
N TRP A 66 2.88 -6.74 -0.41
CA TRP A 66 3.15 -7.48 0.83
C TRP A 66 4.62 -7.89 0.93
N PHE A 67 5.22 -8.40 -0.15
CA PHE A 67 6.65 -8.74 -0.16
C PHE A 67 7.54 -7.50 -0.04
N ASN A 68 7.23 -6.40 -0.74
CA ASN A 68 7.99 -5.15 -0.63
C ASN A 68 8.03 -4.60 0.81
N ILE A 69 6.89 -4.62 1.51
CA ILE A 69 6.80 -4.21 2.92
C ILE A 69 7.59 -5.17 3.83
N LYS A 70 7.60 -6.48 3.53
CA LYS A 70 8.35 -7.47 4.33
C LYS A 70 9.86 -7.42 4.10
N VAL A 71 10.31 -7.10 2.89
CA VAL A 71 11.74 -6.94 2.56
C VAL A 71 12.28 -5.61 3.08
N ALA A 72 11.49 -4.53 3.02
CA ALA A 72 11.89 -3.19 3.44
C ALA A 72 10.91 -2.60 4.49
N PRO A 73 10.86 -3.13 5.72
CA PRO A 73 9.87 -2.75 6.74
C PRO A 73 10.10 -1.38 7.38
N SER A 74 11.17 -0.66 7.04
CA SER A 74 11.50 0.64 7.61
C SER A 74 10.42 1.69 7.33
N CYS A 75 10.11 2.52 8.33
CA CYS A 75 9.24 3.69 8.17
C CYS A 75 9.75 4.66 7.09
N THR A 76 11.07 4.73 6.85
CA THR A 76 11.69 5.51 5.76
C THR A 76 11.29 5.04 4.35
N LYS A 77 10.68 3.86 4.20
CA LYS A 77 10.12 3.37 2.93
C LYS A 77 8.59 3.34 2.92
N GLY A 78 7.92 3.73 4.01
CA GLY A 78 6.45 3.66 4.15
C GLY A 78 5.68 4.47 3.10
N ALA A 79 6.10 5.70 2.83
CA ALA A 79 5.52 6.53 1.77
C ALA A 79 5.70 5.90 0.37
N LEU A 80 6.86 5.29 0.09
CA LEU A 80 7.12 4.60 -1.18
C LEU A 80 6.25 3.35 -1.33
N HIS A 81 6.00 2.60 -0.25
CA HIS A 81 5.11 1.42 -0.28
C HIS A 81 3.66 1.81 -0.56
N LEU A 82 3.18 2.93 0.01
CA LEU A 82 1.85 3.46 -0.27
C LEU A 82 1.73 3.95 -1.72
N PHE A 83 2.72 4.72 -2.21
CA PHE A 83 2.77 5.16 -3.60
C PHE A 83 2.80 3.99 -4.59
N GLY A 84 3.70 3.03 -4.39
CA GLY A 84 3.81 1.84 -5.24
C GLY A 84 2.56 0.95 -5.21
N MET A 85 1.73 1.03 -4.16
CA MET A 85 0.42 0.39 -4.13
C MET A 85 -0.61 1.17 -4.97
N ILE A 86 -0.61 2.51 -4.92
CA ILE A 86 -1.44 3.38 -5.78
C ILE A 86 -1.10 3.11 -7.25
N GLU A 87 0.19 3.13 -7.63
CA GLU A 87 0.64 2.84 -8.99
C GLU A 87 0.19 1.45 -9.47
N LYS A 88 0.31 0.42 -8.62
CA LYS A 88 -0.14 -0.94 -8.95
C LYS A 88 -1.66 -1.06 -9.08
N CYS A 89 -2.44 -0.12 -8.55
CA CYS A 89 -3.88 -0.10 -8.77
C CYS A 89 -4.29 0.55 -10.10
N SER A 90 -3.36 1.17 -10.83
CA SER A 90 -3.64 1.87 -12.10
C SER A 90 -4.18 0.97 -13.22
N PHE A 91 -3.87 -0.34 -13.25
CA PHE A 91 -4.42 -1.26 -14.25
C PHE A 91 -5.92 -1.55 -14.05
N LEU A 92 -6.47 -1.27 -12.85
CA LEU A 92 -7.86 -1.58 -12.54
C LEU A 92 -8.82 -0.73 -13.38
N PRO A 93 -9.92 -1.31 -13.90
CA PRO A 93 -11.03 -0.53 -14.47
C PRO A 93 -11.57 0.48 -13.46
N LYS A 94 -12.01 1.65 -13.94
CA LYS A 94 -12.44 2.81 -13.11
C LYS A 94 -13.28 2.40 -11.89
N LYS A 95 -14.36 1.62 -12.09
CA LYS A 95 -15.25 1.10 -11.04
C LYS A 95 -14.52 0.39 -9.89
N TYR A 96 -13.51 -0.43 -10.18
CA TYR A 96 -12.75 -1.14 -9.15
C TYR A 96 -11.64 -0.28 -8.57
N ARG A 97 -11.06 0.60 -9.39
CA ARG A 97 -10.04 1.56 -8.97
C ARG A 97 -10.60 2.53 -7.92
N GLU A 98 -11.82 3.02 -8.09
CA GLU A 98 -12.52 3.91 -7.15
C GLU A 98 -12.71 3.24 -5.78
N ILE A 99 -13.22 1.99 -5.74
CA ILE A 99 -13.36 1.21 -4.50
C ILE A 99 -12.00 1.04 -3.79
N VAL A 100 -10.93 0.74 -4.55
CA VAL A 100 -9.60 0.59 -3.96
C VAL A 100 -9.04 1.94 -3.50
N HIS A 101 -9.26 3.03 -4.24
CA HIS A 101 -8.87 4.38 -3.83
C HIS A 101 -9.55 4.79 -2.52
N GLU A 102 -10.82 4.44 -2.28
CA GLU A 102 -11.47 4.68 -0.97
C GLU A 102 -10.84 3.87 0.17
N VAL A 103 -10.35 2.65 -0.09
CA VAL A 103 -9.62 1.84 0.90
C VAL A 103 -8.23 2.45 1.16
N LEU A 104 -7.51 2.86 0.12
CA LEU A 104 -6.21 3.51 0.22
C LEU A 104 -6.31 4.85 0.94
N GLN A 105 -7.31 5.67 0.58
CA GLN A 105 -7.58 6.94 1.23
C GLN A 105 -7.88 6.74 2.72
N ARG A 106 -8.61 5.71 3.14
CA ARG A 106 -8.87 5.41 4.56
C ARG A 106 -7.64 4.93 5.36
N ASN A 107 -6.53 4.62 4.69
CA ASN A 107 -5.29 4.10 5.29
C ASN A 107 -4.07 4.96 4.91
N ALA A 108 -4.29 6.24 4.58
CA ALA A 108 -3.28 7.09 3.94
C ALA A 108 -2.22 7.67 4.89
N PHE A 109 -2.15 7.23 6.16
CA PHE A 109 -1.24 7.77 7.18
C PHE A 109 0.25 7.83 6.75
N PHE A 110 0.72 6.94 5.86
CA PHE A 110 2.08 7.02 5.31
C PHE A 110 2.31 8.15 4.29
N ALA A 111 1.26 8.85 3.86
CA ALA A 111 1.32 10.09 3.08
C ALA A 111 1.22 11.35 3.96
N HIS A 112 1.31 11.24 5.29
CA HIS A 112 1.51 12.41 6.14
C HIS A 112 2.80 13.16 5.72
N PRO A 113 2.82 14.50 5.74
CA PRO A 113 3.98 15.28 5.32
C PRO A 113 5.29 14.82 5.98
N GLU A 114 5.26 14.52 7.28
CA GLU A 114 6.41 14.04 8.05
C GLU A 114 6.92 12.67 7.57
N ASN A 115 6.01 11.76 7.22
CA ASN A 115 6.35 10.45 6.65
C ASN A 115 6.91 10.58 5.22
N ILE A 116 6.44 11.55 4.45
CA ILE A 116 6.99 11.88 3.13
C ILE A 116 8.41 12.47 3.28
N ILE A 117 8.64 13.46 4.16
CA ILE A 117 9.99 13.98 4.46
C ILE A 117 10.93 12.87 4.92
N LEU A 118 10.49 12.01 5.84
CA LEU A 118 11.31 10.92 6.36
C LEU A 118 11.77 9.98 5.24
N ALA A 119 10.89 9.72 4.26
CA ALA A 119 11.23 8.98 3.06
C ALA A 119 12.09 9.77 2.06
N MET A 120 11.93 11.10 1.96
CA MET A 120 12.77 11.98 1.15
C MET A 120 14.21 12.01 1.64
N LEU A 121 14.43 12.17 2.95
CA LEU A 121 15.76 12.23 3.58
C LEU A 121 16.55 10.92 3.39
N HIS A 122 15.85 9.80 3.24
CA HIS A 122 16.42 8.46 3.01
C HIS A 122 16.28 7.98 1.55
N ASN A 123 15.99 8.89 0.60
CA ASN A 123 15.93 8.53 -0.81
C ASN A 123 17.33 8.36 -1.40
N GLU A 124 17.47 7.50 -2.41
CA GLU A 124 18.72 7.30 -3.15
C GLU A 124 19.03 8.48 -4.09
N ARG A 125 18.01 9.15 -4.64
CA ARG A 125 18.14 10.38 -5.44
C ARG A 125 18.55 11.56 -4.55
N GLN A 126 19.72 12.16 -4.83
CA GLN A 126 20.26 13.28 -4.07
C GLN A 126 19.34 14.52 -4.08
N GLU A 127 18.73 14.82 -5.23
CA GLU A 127 17.79 15.92 -5.41
C GLU A 127 16.61 15.83 -4.43
N ILE A 128 16.08 14.62 -4.22
CA ILE A 128 14.99 14.37 -3.27
C ILE A 128 15.47 14.54 -1.82
N ARG A 129 16.67 14.07 -1.47
CA ARG A 129 17.24 14.34 -0.15
C ARG A 129 17.40 15.84 0.11
N GLN A 130 17.88 16.59 -0.88
CA GLN A 130 18.00 18.05 -0.81
C GLN A 130 16.64 18.74 -0.66
N MET A 131 15.60 18.30 -1.39
CA MET A 131 14.23 18.78 -1.18
C MET A 131 13.71 18.50 0.23
N GLY A 132 13.98 17.30 0.77
CA GLY A 132 13.62 16.94 2.14
C GLY A 132 14.30 17.84 3.18
N VAL A 133 15.60 18.11 3.02
CA VAL A 133 16.36 19.03 3.88
C VAL A 133 15.81 20.46 3.80
N ARG A 134 15.51 20.97 2.60
CA ARG A 134 14.89 22.31 2.44
C ARG A 134 13.57 22.42 3.20
N LYS A 135 12.67 21.45 3.04
CA LYS A 135 11.39 21.43 3.77
C LYS A 135 11.56 21.38 5.29
N VAL A 136 12.56 20.65 5.81
CA VAL A 136 12.87 20.63 7.25
C VAL A 136 13.37 22.00 7.73
N LEU A 137 14.19 22.70 6.94
CA LEU A 137 14.67 24.04 7.28
C LEU A 137 13.54 25.08 7.22
N GLU A 138 12.70 25.02 6.18
CA GLU A 138 11.49 25.85 6.04
C GLU A 138 10.54 25.67 7.24
N ALA A 139 10.23 24.42 7.61
CA ALA A 139 9.37 24.12 8.75
C ALA A 139 9.95 24.59 10.10
N ARG A 140 11.29 24.54 10.27
CA ARG A 140 11.96 25.09 11.46
C ARG A 140 11.91 26.62 11.51
N ASN A 141 12.10 27.28 10.35
CA ASN A 141 12.06 28.73 10.23
C ASN A 141 10.65 29.31 10.39
N ALA A 142 9.61 28.54 10.08
CA ALA A 142 8.21 28.92 10.30
C ALA A 142 7.80 29.04 11.78
N GLY A 143 8.66 28.59 12.71
CA GLY A 143 8.42 28.61 14.15
C GLY A 143 7.53 27.48 14.64
N GLN A 144 7.54 27.24 15.96
CA GLN A 144 6.58 26.34 16.60
C GLN A 144 5.23 27.07 16.73
N LYS A 145 4.16 26.45 16.25
CA LYS A 145 2.80 26.85 16.60
C LYS A 145 2.49 26.33 18.02
N GLU A 146 1.79 27.12 18.82
CA GLU A 146 1.35 26.71 20.16
C GLU A 146 0.23 25.66 20.13
N GLU A 147 -0.41 25.47 18.97
CA GLU A 147 -1.51 24.52 18.80
C GLU A 147 -1.02 23.06 18.80
N ILE A 148 -1.76 22.21 19.51
CA ILE A 148 -1.60 20.75 19.42
C ILE A 148 -2.12 20.29 18.05
N ARG A 149 -1.16 20.11 17.13
CA ARG A 149 -1.11 19.21 15.97
C ARG A 149 -2.29 18.19 15.91
N LYS A 150 -3.12 17.99 14.81
CA LYS A 150 -4.32 17.10 14.38
C LYS A 150 -4.16 15.84 13.41
N PHE A 151 -4.37 14.57 13.85
CA PHE A 151 -3.88 13.31 13.18
C PHE A 151 -4.93 12.81 12.19
N GLU A 152 -5.25 13.72 11.29
CA GLU A 152 -6.29 13.53 10.31
C GLU A 152 -5.69 12.85 9.09
N ASN A 153 -6.34 11.77 8.70
CA ASN A 153 -5.95 10.92 7.59
C ASN A 153 -5.77 11.76 6.30
N PRO A 154 -4.55 11.87 5.76
CA PRO A 154 -4.20 12.89 4.77
C PRO A 154 -4.84 12.60 3.42
N ARG A 155 -5.29 13.64 2.72
CA ARG A 155 -5.90 13.50 1.39
C ARG A 155 -4.87 13.06 0.35
N LEU A 156 -5.12 11.94 -0.32
CA LEU A 156 -4.23 11.40 -1.33
C LEU A 156 -4.45 12.06 -2.70
N ASN A 157 -3.37 12.56 -3.27
CA ASN A 157 -3.26 12.90 -4.68
C ASN A 157 -3.02 11.63 -5.52
N PHE A 158 -4.11 10.97 -5.93
CA PHE A 158 -4.06 9.81 -6.83
C PHE A 158 -3.59 10.14 -8.27
N ARG A 159 -3.20 11.39 -8.55
CA ARG A 159 -2.60 11.84 -9.83
C ARG A 159 -1.12 12.23 -9.67
N ALA A 160 -0.51 11.99 -8.51
CA ALA A 160 0.90 12.23 -8.26
C ALA A 160 1.78 11.38 -9.20
N ASN A 161 2.83 11.99 -9.77
CA ASN A 161 3.81 11.28 -10.60
C ASN A 161 4.96 10.67 -9.77
N ASP A 162 5.16 11.16 -8.55
CA ASP A 162 6.18 10.69 -7.62
C ASP A 162 5.61 10.73 -6.19
N TYR A 163 6.16 9.93 -5.28
CA TYR A 163 5.65 9.82 -3.91
C TYR A 163 5.74 11.13 -3.12
N VAL A 164 6.61 12.05 -3.54
CA VAL A 164 6.78 13.38 -2.94
C VAL A 164 5.56 14.29 -3.14
N ASP A 165 4.76 14.03 -4.18
CA ASP A 165 3.56 14.81 -4.56
C ASP A 165 2.24 14.14 -4.13
N MET A 166 2.29 13.07 -3.33
CA MET A 166 1.11 12.34 -2.85
C MET A 166 0.16 13.18 -1.98
N ASN A 167 0.61 14.31 -1.43
CA ASN A 167 -0.14 15.12 -0.49
C ASN A 167 0.25 16.60 -0.59
N SER A 168 -0.73 17.48 -0.45
CA SER A 168 -0.55 18.94 -0.41
C SER A 168 0.09 19.39 0.90
N TRP A 169 1.35 19.81 0.85
CA TRP A 169 2.08 20.39 1.98
C TRP A 169 1.38 21.61 2.62
N THR A 170 0.58 22.33 1.85
CA THR A 170 -0.09 23.59 2.23
C THR A 170 -1.46 23.41 2.87
N GLU A 171 -2.09 22.23 2.76
CA GLU A 171 -3.48 22.00 3.20
C GLU A 171 -3.58 21.23 4.53
N VAL A 172 -2.48 20.63 5.01
CA VAL A 172 -2.49 19.77 6.21
C VAL A 172 -2.07 20.55 7.45
N LEU A 173 -3.04 20.85 8.31
CA LEU A 173 -2.78 21.10 9.74
C LEU A 173 -2.47 19.73 10.40
N GLU A 174 -1.18 19.39 10.48
CA GLU A 174 -0.53 18.19 11.08
C GLU A 174 -1.11 17.76 12.46
N THR A 175 -1.29 16.45 12.87
CA THR A 175 -0.73 15.67 14.07
C THR A 175 -1.50 14.90 15.29
N GLN A 176 -2.70 15.27 15.85
CA GLN A 176 -3.44 14.94 17.15
C GLN A 176 -4.08 13.56 17.28
N PHE A 177 -4.11 13.09 18.52
CA PHE A 177 -5.00 12.06 19.00
C PHE A 177 -6.19 12.63 19.80
N VAL A 178 -7.41 12.11 19.58
CA VAL A 178 -8.58 12.33 20.47
C VAL A 178 -8.74 11.12 21.39
N PRO A 179 -8.63 11.27 22.73
CA PRO A 179 -8.88 10.16 23.64
C PRO A 179 -10.34 9.70 23.59
N LEU A 180 -10.56 8.38 23.66
CA LEU A 180 -11.89 7.83 23.90
C LEU A 180 -12.26 8.06 25.37
N THR A 181 -13.39 8.73 25.58
CA THR A 181 -14.07 8.91 26.88
C THR A 181 -14.80 7.64 27.30
#